data_AF-A0A7H9HY72-F1
#
_entry.id   AF-A0A7H9HY72-F1
#
_cell.length_a   1.000
_cell.length_b   1.000
_cell.length_c   1.000
_cell.angle_alpha   90.00
_cell.angle_beta   90.00
_cell.angle_gamma   90.00
#
_symmetry.space_group_name_H-M   'P 1'
#
loop_
_entity.id
_entity.type
_entity.pdbx_description
1 polymer ?
#
loop_
_entity_poly.entity_id
_entity_poly.type
_entity_poly.pdbx_seq_one_letter_code
_entity_poly.pdbx_strand_id
1 'polypeptide(L)'
;MKSDQTINYSRLFAQLIGKDGHMNDTIASFLYYLFPRELFVRALSLIESNDMFIYILDTTRCDRNRSDTSTDADSPSKPSSKRTDTVPTQTSTVIETHPLVGMAYENGPDYLHRLIVKHANQPIFVDLQNWFCSCDEYTQLFAQETTPHPNDCVSLLVSDIDDLQDFSDDKFAQLDAHSLCKQRYFRHDKLICAHLLAYSILLRSSKNILSYFTTTRQLVPMIKVNNMDEWLKLHINLV
;
A
#
# COMPACT_ATOMS: atom_id res chain seq x y z
N MET A 1 1.26 -29.71 -23.10
CA MET A 1 2.47 -29.72 -22.23
C MET A 1 1.98 -29.33 -20.84
N LYS A 2 2.46 -30.04 -19.81
CA LYS A 2 1.95 -29.95 -18.44
C LYS A 2 2.10 -28.53 -17.91
N SER A 3 1.08 -28.06 -17.21
CA SER A 3 1.03 -26.84 -16.39
C SER A 3 2.39 -26.59 -15.72
N ASP A 4 3.13 -25.58 -16.18
CA ASP A 4 4.16 -24.96 -15.36
C ASP A 4 3.43 -24.47 -14.11
N GLN A 5 3.70 -25.10 -12.96
CA GLN A 5 3.12 -24.69 -11.70
C GLN A 5 3.62 -23.28 -11.40
N THR A 6 2.80 -22.29 -11.74
CA THR A 6 3.02 -20.90 -11.37
C THR A 6 3.02 -20.82 -9.85
N ILE A 7 4.10 -20.29 -9.29
CA ILE A 7 4.25 -20.14 -7.85
C ILE A 7 3.21 -19.12 -7.39
N ASN A 8 2.39 -19.48 -6.40
CA ASN A 8 1.49 -18.54 -5.75
C ASN A 8 2.26 -17.78 -4.66
N TYR A 9 2.66 -16.54 -4.96
CA TYR A 9 3.46 -15.70 -4.09
C TYR A 9 2.67 -15.22 -2.86
N SER A 10 1.39 -14.88 -3.01
CA SER A 10 0.52 -14.50 -1.89
C SER A 10 0.50 -15.55 -0.79
N ARG A 11 0.34 -16.83 -1.16
CA ARG A 11 0.36 -17.96 -0.21
C ARG A 11 1.73 -18.19 0.40
N LEU A 12 2.79 -17.96 -0.36
CA LEU A 12 4.17 -18.10 0.10
C LEU A 12 4.51 -17.02 1.14
N PHE A 13 4.18 -15.75 0.87
CA PHE A 13 4.34 -14.65 1.81
C PHE A 13 3.52 -14.83 3.08
N ALA A 14 2.32 -15.42 2.98
CA ALA A 14 1.47 -15.69 4.13
C ALA A 14 2.09 -16.70 5.12
N GLN A 15 3.06 -17.51 4.67
CA GLN A 15 3.78 -18.49 5.48
C GLN A 15 5.09 -17.95 6.06
N LEU A 16 5.45 -16.70 5.75
CA LEU A 16 6.71 -16.09 6.18
C LEU A 16 6.81 -15.97 7.71
N ILE A 17 5.69 -15.70 8.38
CA ILE A 17 5.61 -15.65 9.84
C ILE A 17 4.82 -16.87 10.33
N GLY A 18 5.45 -17.68 11.17
CA GLY A 18 4.85 -18.84 11.80
C GLY A 18 3.77 -18.45 12.81
N LYS A 19 2.99 -19.45 13.25
CA LYS A 19 1.94 -19.25 14.27
C LYS A 19 2.49 -18.85 15.64
N ASP A 20 3.76 -19.13 15.87
CA ASP A 20 4.55 -18.76 17.04
C ASP A 20 5.09 -17.32 16.97
N GLY A 21 4.87 -16.61 15.85
CA GLY A 21 5.37 -15.25 15.65
C GLY A 21 6.86 -15.19 15.30
N HIS A 22 7.49 -16.33 15.00
CA HIS A 22 8.85 -16.39 14.48
C HIS A 22 8.85 -16.43 12.96
N MET A 23 9.92 -15.92 12.34
CA MET A 23 10.09 -16.02 10.90
C MET A 23 10.34 -17.48 10.52
N ASN A 24 9.66 -17.95 9.47
CA ASN A 24 9.88 -19.27 8.93
C ASN A 24 11.14 -19.25 8.03
N ASP A 25 12.26 -19.70 8.59
CA ASP A 25 13.57 -19.70 7.91
C ASP A 25 13.57 -20.48 6.59
N THR A 26 12.74 -21.52 6.47
CA THR A 26 12.64 -22.30 5.22
C THR A 26 12.00 -21.45 4.12
N ILE A 27 10.90 -20.76 4.45
CA ILE A 27 10.20 -19.88 3.50
C ILE A 27 11.06 -18.65 3.19
N ALA A 28 11.71 -18.05 4.18
CA ALA A 28 12.63 -16.93 3.99
C ALA A 28 13.81 -17.31 3.07
N SER A 29 14.40 -18.50 3.27
CA SER A 29 15.48 -19.01 2.41
C SER A 29 14.99 -19.24 0.98
N PHE A 30 13.78 -19.78 0.81
CA PHE A 30 13.20 -19.95 -0.53
C PHE A 30 12.95 -18.62 -1.23
N LEU A 31 12.37 -17.64 -0.52
CA LEU A 31 12.13 -16.29 -1.02
C LEU A 31 13.41 -15.54 -1.38
N TYR A 32 14.50 -15.78 -0.64
CA TYR A 32 15.82 -15.23 -0.94
C TYR A 32 16.32 -15.64 -2.34
N TYR A 33 16.14 -16.90 -2.73
CA TYR A 33 16.55 -17.39 -4.05
C TYR A 33 15.56 -17.04 -5.17
N LEU A 34 14.31 -16.72 -4.83
CA LEU A 34 13.25 -16.47 -5.80
C LEU A 34 13.34 -15.07 -6.43
N PHE A 35 13.79 -14.07 -5.66
CA PHE A 35 13.87 -12.69 -6.13
C PHE A 35 15.33 -12.28 -6.43
N PRO A 36 15.63 -11.75 -7.62
CA PRO A 36 16.99 -11.37 -7.99
C PRO A 36 17.46 -10.12 -7.22
N ARG A 37 18.75 -9.80 -7.31
CA ARG A 37 19.34 -8.53 -6.80
C ARG A 37 19.09 -8.28 -5.31
N GLU A 38 19.06 -9.36 -4.52
CA GLU A 38 18.84 -9.32 -3.07
C GLU A 38 17.54 -8.60 -2.68
N LEU A 39 16.56 -8.56 -3.59
CA LEU A 39 15.31 -7.81 -3.42
C LEU A 39 14.57 -8.23 -2.16
N PHE A 40 14.54 -9.53 -1.85
CA PHE A 40 13.87 -10.04 -0.67
C PHE A 40 14.51 -9.54 0.63
N VAL A 41 15.84 -9.57 0.73
CA VAL A 41 16.56 -9.05 1.92
C VAL A 41 16.32 -7.56 2.06
N ARG A 42 16.45 -6.80 0.97
CA ARG A 42 16.20 -5.36 0.95
C ARG A 42 14.76 -5.03 1.37
N ALA A 43 13.78 -5.80 0.91
CA ALA A 43 12.39 -5.64 1.29
C ALA A 43 12.16 -5.93 2.79
N LEU A 44 12.75 -7.00 3.33
CA LEU A 44 12.68 -7.30 4.77
C LEU A 44 13.36 -6.22 5.60
N SER A 45 14.57 -5.79 5.23
CA SER A 45 15.27 -4.72 5.92
C SER A 45 14.46 -3.43 5.94
N LEU A 46 13.70 -3.14 4.87
CA LEU A 46 12.83 -1.99 4.80
C LEU A 46 11.62 -2.12 5.73
N ILE A 47 11.02 -3.31 5.82
CA ILE A 47 9.92 -3.58 6.76
C ILE A 47 10.42 -3.39 8.21
N GLU A 48 11.66 -3.75 8.49
CA GLU A 48 12.26 -3.64 9.83
C GLU A 48 12.84 -2.25 10.14
N SER A 49 12.97 -1.35 9.15
CA SER A 49 13.63 -0.05 9.35
C SER A 49 12.79 1.01 10.05
N ASN A 50 11.48 0.79 10.21
CA ASN A 50 10.50 1.77 10.69
C ASN A 50 10.28 2.99 9.75
N ASP A 51 10.67 2.87 8.48
CA ASP A 51 10.47 3.94 7.50
C ASP A 51 9.24 3.72 6.61
N MET A 52 8.50 2.63 6.78
CA MET A 52 7.30 2.32 5.99
C MET A 52 6.03 2.80 6.70
N PHE A 53 5.19 3.56 6.01
CA PHE A 53 3.96 4.14 6.53
C PHE A 53 2.76 3.82 5.64
N ILE A 54 1.65 3.42 6.27
CA ILE A 54 0.38 3.19 5.60
C ILE A 54 -0.61 4.25 6.10
N TYR A 55 -0.87 5.27 5.29
CA TYR A 55 -1.87 6.29 5.58
C TYR A 55 -3.22 5.86 5.03
N ILE A 56 -4.28 5.99 5.84
CA ILE A 56 -5.65 5.62 5.45
C ILE A 56 -6.55 6.83 5.65
N LEU A 57 -7.26 7.26 4.60
CA LEU A 57 -8.21 8.36 4.68
C LEU A 57 -9.55 7.87 5.26
N ASP A 58 -10.04 8.53 6.30
CA ASP A 58 -11.39 8.33 6.82
C ASP A 58 -12.39 9.27 6.16
N THR A 59 -12.97 8.83 5.05
CA THR A 59 -13.96 9.60 4.30
C THR A 59 -15.21 9.90 5.12
N THR A 60 -15.61 9.01 6.04
CA THR A 60 -16.83 9.17 6.85
C THR A 60 -16.78 10.38 7.79
N ARG A 61 -15.57 10.81 8.18
CA ARG A 61 -15.35 11.98 9.03
C ARG A 61 -15.03 13.24 8.23
N CYS A 62 -14.45 13.12 7.03
CA CYS A 62 -14.22 14.26 6.15
C CYS A 62 -15.54 14.92 5.71
N ASP A 63 -16.59 14.14 5.43
CA ASP A 63 -17.89 14.69 5.00
C ASP A 63 -18.65 15.40 6.13
N ARG A 64 -18.42 15.03 7.39
CA ARG A 64 -19.08 15.67 8.55
C ARG A 64 -18.53 17.08 8.86
N ASN A 65 -17.32 17.39 8.41
CA ASN A 65 -16.72 18.72 8.57
C ASN A 65 -17.05 19.67 7.41
N ARG A 66 -17.77 19.20 6.37
CA ARG A 66 -18.50 20.09 5.46
C ARG A 66 -19.77 20.58 6.16
N SER A 67 -19.60 21.38 7.22
CA SER A 67 -20.67 22.30 7.63
C SER A 67 -20.83 23.31 6.50
N ASP A 68 -22.04 23.38 5.95
CA ASP A 68 -22.47 24.28 4.89
C ASP A 68 -21.73 25.63 4.92
N THR A 69 -20.84 25.85 3.95
CA THR A 69 -20.46 27.21 3.57
C THR A 69 -21.66 27.85 2.88
N SER A 70 -22.60 28.35 3.69
CA SER A 70 -23.55 29.37 3.26
C SER A 70 -22.74 30.58 2.83
N THR A 71 -22.74 30.88 1.52
CA THR A 71 -22.29 32.19 1.03
C THR A 71 -23.39 33.19 1.37
N ASP A 72 -23.35 33.72 2.59
CA ASP A 72 -24.26 34.79 3.01
C ASP A 72 -23.83 36.11 2.36
N ALA A 73 -24.78 36.74 1.67
CA ALA A 73 -24.66 38.08 1.14
C ALA A 73 -24.68 39.12 2.28
N ASP A 74 -23.89 40.18 2.12
CA ASP A 74 -23.69 41.28 3.08
C ASP A 74 -25.00 41.84 3.68
N SER A 75 -25.09 41.86 5.01
CA SER A 75 -25.85 42.88 5.76
C SER A 75 -25.40 42.97 7.24
N PRO A 76 -25.52 44.15 7.88
CA PRO A 76 -24.55 44.59 8.88
C PRO A 76 -24.92 44.30 10.35
N SER A 77 -23.91 43.79 11.07
CA SER A 77 -23.52 43.99 12.49
C SER A 77 -24.56 44.33 13.58
N LYS A 78 -24.54 43.57 14.69
CA LYS A 78 -24.13 44.02 16.06
C LYS A 78 -24.19 42.88 17.13
N PRO A 79 -23.57 43.05 18.32
CA PRO A 79 -22.80 42.01 19.01
C PRO A 79 -23.46 41.47 20.29
N SER A 80 -23.01 40.30 20.79
CA SER A 80 -22.89 40.06 22.24
C SER A 80 -22.05 38.81 22.58
N SER A 81 -21.23 38.97 23.62
CA SER A 81 -20.37 38.01 24.30
C SER A 81 -21.04 36.71 24.78
N LYS A 82 -20.24 35.64 24.88
CA LYS A 82 -19.92 34.98 26.18
C LYS A 82 -18.76 33.97 26.04
N ARG A 83 -17.81 34.11 26.98
CA ARG A 83 -16.72 33.16 27.27
C ARG A 83 -17.28 31.85 27.80
N THR A 84 -16.62 30.74 27.51
CA THR A 84 -16.46 29.66 28.49
C THR A 84 -15.15 28.96 28.23
N ASP A 85 -14.29 28.98 29.25
CA ASP A 85 -13.02 28.26 29.31
C ASP A 85 -13.29 26.76 29.28
N THR A 86 -12.52 26.01 28.49
CA THR A 86 -12.34 24.58 28.72
C THR A 86 -10.90 24.19 28.41
N VAL A 87 -10.26 23.70 29.46
CA VAL A 87 -8.87 23.23 29.57
C VAL A 87 -8.54 22.20 28.48
N PRO A 88 -7.33 22.21 27.90
CA PRO A 88 -6.93 21.26 26.86
C PRO A 88 -6.75 19.87 27.48
N THR A 89 -7.66 18.96 27.15
CA THR A 89 -7.46 17.52 27.41
C THR A 89 -6.51 17.01 26.34
N GLN A 90 -5.29 16.66 26.75
CA GLN A 90 -4.32 15.92 25.96
C GLN A 90 -4.93 14.55 25.59
N THR A 91 -5.56 14.46 24.42
CA THR A 91 -5.89 13.17 23.82
C THR A 91 -4.60 12.57 23.26
N SER A 92 -4.03 11.67 24.05
CA SER A 92 -3.14 10.63 23.57
C SER A 92 -3.78 9.95 22.35
N THR A 93 -3.14 10.08 21.20
CA THR A 93 -3.46 9.31 19.98
C THR A 93 -3.14 7.85 20.24
N VAL A 94 -4.08 7.14 20.87
CA VAL A 94 -4.06 5.67 20.92
C VAL A 94 -4.21 5.19 19.48
N ILE A 95 -3.12 4.67 18.92
CA ILE A 95 -3.06 4.13 17.57
C ILE A 95 -3.87 2.82 17.58
N GLU A 96 -5.17 2.90 17.30
CA GLU A 96 -6.02 1.74 17.11
C GLU A 96 -5.67 1.06 15.77
N THR A 97 -4.58 0.29 15.74
CA THR A 97 -4.11 -0.43 14.54
C THR A 97 -5.02 -1.59 14.14
N HIS A 98 -5.70 -2.21 15.12
CA HIS A 98 -6.55 -3.39 14.90
C HIS A 98 -7.74 -3.18 13.94
N PRO A 99 -8.55 -2.09 14.04
CA PRO A 99 -9.60 -1.82 13.06
C PRO A 99 -9.05 -1.49 11.67
N LEU A 100 -7.88 -0.85 11.57
CA LEU A 100 -7.26 -0.47 10.30
C LEU A 100 -6.78 -1.68 9.49
N VAL A 101 -6.29 -2.72 10.16
CA VAL A 101 -5.92 -4.00 9.53
C VAL A 101 -7.14 -4.69 8.92
N GLY A 102 -8.29 -4.65 9.61
CA GLY A 102 -9.57 -5.13 9.07
C GLY A 102 -9.96 -4.38 7.81
N MET A 103 -9.97 -3.04 7.86
CA MET A 103 -10.30 -2.20 6.70
C MET A 103 -9.45 -2.52 5.47
N ALA A 104 -8.14 -2.77 5.64
CA ALA A 104 -7.23 -3.04 4.54
C ALA A 104 -7.54 -4.34 3.77
N TYR A 105 -8.13 -5.34 4.43
CA TYR A 105 -8.44 -6.64 3.81
C TYR A 105 -9.95 -6.86 3.57
N GLU A 106 -10.83 -6.17 4.30
CA GLU A 106 -12.29 -6.40 4.29
C GLU A 106 -13.06 -5.37 3.44
N ASN A 107 -12.60 -4.11 3.36
CA ASN A 107 -13.32 -3.05 2.63
C ASN A 107 -12.99 -3.01 1.12
N GLY A 108 -12.25 -3.99 0.59
CA GLY A 108 -11.98 -4.11 -0.84
C GLY A 108 -11.24 -2.88 -1.43
N PRO A 109 -11.41 -2.57 -2.72
CA PRO A 109 -10.70 -1.46 -3.39
C PRO A 109 -11.19 -0.05 -2.99
N ASP A 110 -12.27 0.06 -2.22
CA ASP A 110 -12.94 1.33 -1.95
C ASP A 110 -12.34 2.13 -0.78
N TYR A 111 -11.33 1.60 -0.07
CA TYR A 111 -10.62 2.36 0.96
C TYR A 111 -9.40 3.08 0.37
N LEU A 112 -9.42 4.41 0.48
CA LEU A 112 -8.32 5.24 0.01
C LEU A 112 -7.15 5.16 0.99
N HIS A 113 -6.03 4.62 0.52
CA HIS A 113 -4.80 4.53 1.28
C HIS A 113 -3.61 5.03 0.47
N ARG A 114 -2.53 5.34 1.18
CA ARG A 114 -1.30 5.85 0.60
C ARG A 114 -0.11 5.20 1.29
N LEU A 115 0.72 4.56 0.49
CA LEU A 115 1.89 3.81 0.94
C LEU A 115 3.11 4.70 0.73
N ILE A 116 3.76 5.07 1.82
CA ILE A 116 4.89 6.01 1.80
C ILE A 116 6.07 5.37 2.50
N VAL A 117 7.24 5.48 1.89
CA VAL A 117 8.50 5.15 2.54
C VAL A 117 9.25 6.44 2.79
N LYS A 118 9.61 6.68 4.04
CA LYS A 118 10.45 7.81 4.41
C LYS A 118 11.85 7.57 3.86
N HIS A 119 12.37 8.55 3.13
CA HIS A 119 13.71 8.50 2.58
C HIS A 119 14.35 9.89 2.73
N ALA A 120 15.68 9.95 2.78
CA ALA A 120 16.43 11.13 3.24
C ALA A 120 16.14 12.40 2.42
N ASN A 121 15.93 12.25 1.11
CA ASN A 121 15.75 13.37 0.19
C ASN A 121 14.27 13.70 -0.07
N GLN A 122 13.49 12.68 -0.40
CA GLN A 122 12.07 12.80 -0.73
C GLN A 122 11.35 11.51 -0.36
N PRO A 123 10.07 11.57 0.06
CA PRO A 123 9.28 10.37 0.31
C PRO A 123 9.13 9.54 -0.97
N ILE A 124 9.16 8.22 -0.82
CA ILE A 124 8.88 7.29 -1.92
C ILE A 124 7.43 6.87 -1.82
N PHE A 125 6.66 7.12 -2.88
CA PHE A 125 5.28 6.69 -3.02
C PHE A 125 5.20 5.33 -3.73
N VAL A 126 4.36 4.45 -3.19
CA VAL A 126 4.12 3.12 -3.75
C VAL A 126 2.63 2.94 -4.00
N ASP A 127 2.30 2.39 -5.16
CA ASP A 127 0.95 2.06 -5.57
C ASP A 127 0.89 0.60 -6.03
N LEU A 128 0.28 -0.26 -5.20
CA LEU A 128 0.12 -1.68 -5.53
C LEU A 128 -1.05 -1.97 -6.46
N GLN A 129 -1.97 -1.03 -6.65
CA GLN A 129 -3.12 -1.20 -7.56
C GLN A 129 -2.69 -1.01 -9.01
N ASN A 130 -1.76 -0.06 -9.24
CA ASN A 130 -1.20 0.23 -10.55
C ASN A 130 0.24 -0.30 -10.74
N TRP A 131 0.77 -1.02 -9.74
CA TRP A 131 2.13 -1.56 -9.70
C TRP A 131 3.21 -0.50 -10.00
N PHE A 132 3.15 0.61 -9.28
CA PHE A 132 4.03 1.75 -9.46
C PHE A 132 4.81 2.08 -8.19
N CYS A 133 6.04 2.57 -8.36
CA CYS A 133 6.84 3.10 -7.27
C CYS A 133 7.67 4.29 -7.75
N SER A 134 7.71 5.37 -6.98
CA SER A 134 8.44 6.60 -7.34
C SER A 134 9.94 6.54 -7.05
N CYS A 135 10.49 5.36 -6.75
CA CYS A 135 11.91 5.21 -6.43
C CYS A 135 12.78 5.12 -7.68
N ASP A 136 14.04 5.56 -7.59
CA ASP A 136 14.96 5.58 -8.73
C ASP A 136 15.15 4.21 -9.38
N GLU A 137 15.22 3.13 -8.58
CA GLU A 137 15.34 1.76 -9.08
C GLU A 137 14.16 1.38 -9.99
N TYR A 138 12.92 1.72 -9.61
CA TYR A 138 11.74 1.44 -10.42
C TYR A 138 11.82 2.23 -11.73
N THR A 139 12.10 3.53 -11.67
CA THR A 139 12.20 4.41 -12.83
C THR A 139 13.27 3.96 -13.81
N GLN A 140 14.44 3.54 -13.31
CA GLN A 140 15.53 3.03 -14.14
C GLN A 140 15.16 1.71 -14.83
N LEU A 141 14.58 0.76 -14.11
CA LEU A 141 14.13 -0.51 -14.70
C LEU A 141 13.00 -0.31 -15.70
N PHE A 142 12.06 0.58 -15.38
CA PHE A 142 10.99 0.96 -16.28
C PHE A 142 11.54 1.51 -17.59
N ALA A 143 12.48 2.46 -17.52
CA ALA A 143 13.12 3.00 -18.70
C ALA A 143 13.89 1.92 -19.49
N GLN A 144 14.61 1.01 -18.82
CA GLN A 144 15.36 -0.07 -19.48
C GLN A 144 14.45 -1.02 -20.28
N GLU A 145 13.30 -1.40 -19.73
CA GLU A 145 12.36 -2.31 -20.40
C GLU A 145 11.54 -1.59 -21.49
N THR A 146 11.17 -0.33 -21.29
CA THR A 146 10.25 0.39 -22.20
C THR A 146 10.92 1.19 -23.31
N THR A 147 12.13 1.72 -23.10
CA THR A 147 12.86 2.50 -24.13
C THR A 147 13.08 1.73 -25.44
N PRO A 148 13.36 0.41 -25.43
CA PRO A 148 13.47 -0.38 -26.65
C PRO A 148 12.14 -0.56 -27.40
N HIS A 149 11.00 -0.43 -26.72
CA HIS A 149 9.66 -0.75 -27.23
C HIS A 149 8.63 0.36 -26.90
N PRO A 150 8.83 1.60 -27.38
CA PRO A 150 8.06 2.77 -26.93
C PRO A 150 6.56 2.71 -27.26
N ASN A 151 6.16 1.87 -28.22
CA ASN A 151 4.78 1.78 -28.69
C ASN A 151 3.99 0.61 -28.08
N ASP A 152 4.63 -0.26 -27.27
CA ASP A 152 3.98 -1.47 -26.77
C ASP A 152 4.37 -1.83 -25.32
N CYS A 153 4.42 -0.82 -24.46
CA CYS A 153 4.78 -0.99 -23.05
C CYS A 153 3.79 -1.90 -22.29
N VAL A 154 2.51 -1.89 -22.68
CA VAL A 154 1.46 -2.65 -21.98
C VAL A 154 1.61 -4.14 -22.23
N SER A 155 1.75 -4.58 -23.49
CA SER A 155 1.91 -6.02 -23.78
C SER A 155 3.21 -6.58 -23.19
N LEU A 156 4.24 -5.73 -23.06
CA LEU A 156 5.53 -6.09 -22.50
C LEU A 156 5.47 -6.32 -20.99
N LEU A 157 4.74 -5.48 -20.27
CA LEU A 157 4.75 -5.42 -18.80
C LEU A 157 3.51 -6.04 -18.15
N VAL A 158 2.48 -6.38 -18.93
CA VAL A 158 1.21 -6.90 -18.42
C VAL A 158 0.91 -8.24 -19.09
N SER A 159 0.34 -9.16 -18.32
CA SER A 159 -0.14 -10.45 -18.78
C SER A 159 -1.61 -10.61 -18.42
N ASP A 160 -2.45 -10.79 -19.43
CA ASP A 160 -3.87 -11.06 -19.29
C ASP A 160 -4.13 -12.56 -19.41
N ILE A 161 -4.87 -13.13 -18.46
CA ILE A 161 -5.36 -14.51 -18.47
C ILE A 161 -6.85 -14.46 -18.73
N ASP A 162 -7.26 -15.03 -19.86
CA ASP A 162 -8.65 -15.03 -20.33
C ASP A 162 -9.35 -16.39 -20.10
N ASP A 163 -8.59 -17.46 -19.82
CA ASP A 163 -9.15 -18.78 -19.51
C ASP A 163 -9.47 -18.88 -18.01
N LEU A 164 -10.75 -19.10 -17.68
CA LEU A 164 -11.24 -19.27 -16.32
C LEU A 164 -10.59 -20.45 -15.59
N GLN A 165 -10.10 -21.47 -16.31
CA GLN A 165 -9.44 -22.63 -15.71
C GLN A 165 -8.04 -22.31 -15.19
N ASP A 166 -7.41 -21.28 -15.76
CA ASP A 166 -6.07 -20.82 -15.39
C ASP A 166 -6.12 -19.66 -14.38
N PHE A 167 -7.30 -19.31 -13.88
CA PHE A 167 -7.45 -18.27 -12.87
C PHE A 167 -6.73 -18.67 -11.57
N SER A 168 -5.91 -17.76 -11.09
CA SER A 168 -5.15 -17.91 -9.85
C SER A 168 -5.79 -17.13 -8.71
N ASP A 169 -5.60 -17.61 -7.48
CA ASP A 169 -5.93 -16.88 -6.25
C ASP A 169 -4.74 -16.03 -5.74
N ASP A 170 -3.64 -15.99 -6.50
CA ASP A 170 -2.50 -15.11 -6.21
C ASP A 170 -2.89 -13.64 -6.39
N LYS A 171 -2.56 -12.82 -5.41
CA LYS A 171 -2.81 -11.37 -5.41
C LYS A 171 -1.53 -10.57 -5.65
N PHE A 172 -0.38 -11.24 -5.67
CA PHE A 172 0.89 -10.62 -5.97
C PHE A 172 0.91 -10.13 -7.41
N ALA A 173 1.32 -8.87 -7.61
CA ALA A 173 1.34 -8.21 -8.91
C ALA A 173 0.00 -8.19 -9.67
N GLN A 174 -1.12 -8.51 -9.02
CA GLN A 174 -2.44 -8.49 -9.64
C GLN A 174 -2.94 -7.06 -9.83
N LEU A 175 -3.43 -6.76 -11.02
CA LEU A 175 -4.03 -5.47 -11.41
C LEU A 175 -5.53 -5.66 -11.66
N ASP A 176 -6.29 -4.56 -11.63
CA ASP A 176 -7.68 -4.59 -12.08
C ASP A 176 -7.74 -4.72 -13.61
N ALA A 177 -8.43 -5.76 -14.09
CA ALA A 177 -8.68 -5.98 -15.50
C ALA A 177 -9.92 -5.19 -16.01
N HIS A 178 -10.70 -4.62 -15.10
CA HIS A 178 -12.03 -4.03 -15.35
C HIS A 178 -12.96 -4.99 -16.10
N SER A 179 -12.78 -6.29 -15.88
CA SER A 179 -13.53 -7.39 -16.50
C SER A 179 -13.54 -8.59 -15.57
N LEU A 180 -14.71 -9.22 -15.42
CA LEU A 180 -14.86 -10.44 -14.63
C LEU A 180 -14.37 -11.70 -15.36
N CYS A 181 -14.18 -11.62 -16.67
CA CYS A 181 -13.74 -12.73 -17.52
C CYS A 181 -12.24 -12.69 -17.79
N LYS A 182 -11.49 -11.83 -17.09
CA LYS A 182 -10.03 -11.69 -17.26
C LYS A 182 -9.36 -11.53 -15.90
N GLN A 183 -8.19 -12.13 -15.73
CA GLN A 183 -7.26 -11.74 -14.68
C GLN A 183 -6.07 -11.04 -15.30
N ARG A 184 -5.61 -9.97 -14.67
CA ARG A 184 -4.47 -9.19 -15.13
C ARG A 184 -3.36 -9.21 -14.08
N TYR A 185 -2.15 -9.50 -14.52
CA TYR A 185 -0.96 -9.45 -13.69
C TYR A 185 0.11 -8.58 -14.33
N PHE A 186 0.79 -7.80 -13.50
CA PHE A 186 2.01 -7.13 -13.89
C PHE A 186 3.17 -8.14 -13.92
N ARG A 187 4.01 -8.06 -14.94
CA ARG A 187 5.22 -8.87 -15.11
C ARG A 187 6.32 -8.45 -14.14
N HIS A 188 6.17 -8.89 -12.89
CA HIS A 188 7.10 -8.59 -11.81
C HIS A 188 8.50 -9.20 -12.04
N ASP A 189 8.63 -10.19 -12.94
CA ASP A 189 9.91 -10.75 -13.39
C ASP A 189 10.75 -9.71 -14.15
N LYS A 190 10.08 -8.77 -14.83
CA LYS A 190 10.70 -7.66 -15.55
C LYS A 190 10.97 -6.48 -14.65
N LEU A 191 9.99 -6.13 -13.82
CA LEU A 191 10.03 -4.88 -13.08
C LEU A 191 9.43 -5.01 -11.69
N ILE A 192 10.31 -4.93 -10.72
CA ILE A 192 10.01 -4.89 -9.29
C ILE A 192 11.17 -4.20 -8.55
N CYS A 193 10.83 -3.44 -7.52
CA CYS A 193 11.77 -2.83 -6.59
C CYS A 193 11.50 -3.32 -5.16
N ALA A 194 12.41 -3.04 -4.23
CA ALA A 194 12.28 -3.48 -2.84
C ALA A 194 11.00 -2.94 -2.16
N HIS A 195 10.58 -1.71 -2.48
CA HIS A 195 9.38 -1.09 -1.89
C HIS A 195 8.08 -1.79 -2.33
N LEU A 196 7.97 -2.12 -3.63
CA LEU A 196 6.83 -2.89 -4.15
C LEU A 196 6.75 -4.27 -3.52
N LEU A 197 7.90 -4.95 -3.39
CA LEU A 197 7.95 -6.26 -2.75
C LEU A 197 7.58 -6.18 -1.26
N ALA A 198 8.13 -5.21 -0.53
CA ALA A 198 7.84 -5.00 0.89
C ALA A 198 6.35 -4.76 1.14
N TYR A 199 5.73 -3.82 0.43
CA TYR A 199 4.30 -3.57 0.57
C TYR A 199 3.45 -4.74 0.06
N SER A 200 3.91 -5.49 -0.95
CA SER A 200 3.24 -6.72 -1.39
C SER A 200 3.24 -7.80 -0.32
N ILE A 201 4.36 -7.98 0.39
CA ILE A 201 4.43 -8.90 1.54
C ILE A 201 3.42 -8.48 2.61
N LEU A 202 3.23 -7.19 2.87
CA LEU A 202 2.31 -6.71 3.90
C LEU A 202 0.83 -6.81 3.49
N LEU A 203 0.49 -6.39 2.26
CA LEU A 203 -0.89 -6.13 1.82
C LEU A 203 -1.44 -7.15 0.82
N ARG A 204 -0.59 -7.96 0.18
CA ARG A 204 -0.99 -8.98 -0.80
C ARG A 204 -0.78 -10.41 -0.28
N SER A 205 -0.51 -10.61 1.00
CA SER A 205 -0.29 -11.93 1.59
C SER A 205 -1.49 -12.40 2.42
N SER A 206 -1.52 -12.04 3.71
CA SER A 206 -2.57 -12.37 4.66
C SER A 206 -2.68 -11.30 5.75
N LYS A 207 -3.86 -11.22 6.36
CA LYS A 207 -4.14 -10.35 7.50
C LYS A 207 -3.16 -10.55 8.67
N ASN A 208 -2.69 -11.79 8.86
CA ASN A 208 -1.74 -12.15 9.92
C ASN A 208 -0.39 -11.47 9.72
N ILE A 209 0.12 -11.43 8.48
CA ILE A 209 1.38 -10.76 8.16
C ILE A 209 1.26 -9.26 8.43
N LEU A 210 0.20 -8.62 7.94
CA LEU A 210 -0.02 -7.19 8.19
C LEU A 210 -0.09 -6.92 9.70
N SER A 211 -0.93 -7.66 10.43
CA SER A 211 -1.10 -7.49 11.87
C SER A 211 0.19 -7.72 12.66
N TYR A 212 1.02 -8.67 12.23
CA TYR A 212 2.31 -8.92 12.87
C TYR A 212 3.22 -7.70 12.78
N PHE A 213 3.37 -7.09 11.60
CA PHE A 213 4.26 -5.95 11.42
C PHE A 213 3.68 -4.62 11.92
N THR A 214 2.36 -4.46 11.95
CA THR A 214 1.70 -3.19 12.35
C THR A 214 1.26 -3.17 13.80
N THR A 215 0.75 -4.29 14.34
CA THR A 215 0.20 -4.39 15.70
C THR A 215 1.17 -5.06 16.66
N THR A 216 1.75 -6.20 16.29
CA THR A 216 2.62 -6.98 17.21
C THR A 216 4.01 -6.37 17.34
N ARG A 217 4.68 -6.11 16.21
CA ARG A 217 6.04 -5.56 16.17
C ARG A 217 6.06 -4.03 16.07
N GLN A 218 4.96 -3.43 15.60
CA GLN A 218 4.82 -1.97 15.41
C GLN A 218 5.92 -1.35 14.54
N LEU A 219 6.43 -2.11 13.57
CA LEU A 219 7.48 -1.68 12.65
C LEU A 219 6.93 -0.88 11.47
N VAL A 220 5.66 -1.07 11.13
CA VAL A 220 4.98 -0.38 10.03
C VAL A 220 3.78 0.37 10.60
N PRO A 221 3.89 1.68 10.87
CA PRO A 221 2.77 2.46 11.38
C PRO A 221 1.62 2.54 10.37
N MET A 222 0.41 2.21 10.83
CA MET A 222 -0.83 2.50 10.13
C MET A 222 -1.46 3.75 10.73
N ILE A 223 -1.55 4.82 9.93
CA ILE A 223 -1.97 6.15 10.39
C ILE A 223 -3.28 6.52 9.72
N LYS A 224 -4.29 6.76 10.55
CA LYS A 224 -5.58 7.27 10.09
C LYS A 224 -5.51 8.77 9.89
N VAL A 225 -5.89 9.23 8.70
CA VAL A 225 -5.97 10.64 8.33
C VAL A 225 -7.44 11.05 8.30
N ASN A 226 -7.80 12.02 9.14
CA ASN A 226 -9.20 12.46 9.29
C ASN A 226 -9.46 13.81 8.61
N ASN A 227 -8.42 14.49 8.12
CA ASN A 227 -8.50 15.80 7.49
C ASN A 227 -7.90 15.75 6.07
N MET A 228 -8.61 16.32 5.10
CA MET A 228 -8.14 16.45 3.72
C MET A 228 -6.87 17.30 3.61
N ASP A 229 -6.68 18.32 4.45
CA ASP A 229 -5.45 19.13 4.40
C ASP A 229 -4.21 18.30 4.78
N GLU A 230 -4.33 17.43 5.80
CA GLU A 230 -3.27 16.49 6.18
C GLU A 230 -3.02 15.47 5.07
N TRP A 231 -4.10 14.99 4.44
CA TRP A 231 -4.00 14.10 3.30
C TRP A 231 -3.23 14.74 2.14
N LEU A 232 -3.59 15.98 1.76
CA LEU A 232 -2.92 16.72 0.69
C LEU A 232 -1.46 17.03 1.04
N LYS A 233 -1.13 17.33 2.30
CA LYS A 233 0.26 17.54 2.75
C LYS A 233 1.17 16.35 2.48
N LEU A 234 0.63 15.12 2.49
CA LEU A 234 1.41 13.91 2.13
C LEU A 234 1.87 13.92 0.65
N HIS A 235 1.31 14.79 -0.19
CA HIS A 235 1.58 14.84 -1.63
C HIS A 235 2.52 15.98 -2.04
N ILE A 236 2.71 16.97 -1.18
CA ILE A 236 3.40 18.23 -1.54
C ILE A 236 4.86 18.00 -1.96
N ASN A 237 5.53 17.00 -1.36
CA ASN A 237 6.94 16.70 -1.62
C ASN A 237 7.14 15.44 -2.48
N LEU A 238 6.09 14.98 -3.19
CA LEU A 238 6.19 13.81 -4.08
C LEU A 238 6.53 14.17 -5.54
N VAL A 239 6.42 15.45 -5.92
CA VAL A 239 6.62 15.96 -7.29
C VAL A 239 7.96 16.67 -7.43
#